data_AF-A0A352XW83-F1
#
_entry.id   AF-A0A352XW83-F1
#
_cell.length_a   1.000
_cell.length_b   1.000
_cell.length_c   1.000
_cell.angle_alpha   90.00
_cell.angle_beta   90.00
_cell.angle_gamma   90.00
#
_symmetry.space_group_name_H-M   'P 1'
#
loop_
_entity.id
_entity.type
_entity.pdbx_description
1 polymer ?
#
loop_
_entity_poly.entity_id
_entity_poly.type
_entity_poly.pdbx_seq_one_letter_code
_entity_poly.pdbx_strand_id
1 'polypeptide(L)'
;MILTKDHYIQLKDGAFDGTSKDDLDNLFKTLAADPHRDSIVLHFHGGLVNVASATQTAENLTQRFQGINTYQVFFIWETGVTEVIQQEGGDVLGYIEAQLGQVGKEEVFQQLLMRVLQFAKAKVDSVNADGLRSVDGGLDLPDEADVWKEMHAPKDGREPFSDVQPALPDHEQLQDVEKQQFHDTLTQDPNPTLQVEVQKIMNGYRLTKQANGSTPQGATRGIEGGNPTATTSTLISPSVLEKMDQQSKETAARGIGAPAAFEFVIGQAFEVLSHVVDRFSQKTDHGLYPTVVEEILRAFYLSNTGKNVWDHIKQEAADAFNQPDHGGSAFLQNLNAYYQDDHHPHITLVGHSAGSIYICELLQHADKVLPPEVTFDVVFLAPACTSKLFADTLQACKDRITSIRIFAMSDQLEQADVIVPGVYTRSLLYLVSGLFEDAPDTPILGMKRFFSTEASFNKWPEIPLIFTYLSVSQHNNVWSLIDAGDGLSSHSKKHGDFYSEDVTLTSLGYILTNGL
;
A
#
# COMPACT_ATOMS: atom_id res chain seq x y z
N MET A 1 -14.10 26.31 -9.72
CA MET A 1 -13.88 26.78 -11.11
C MET A 1 -13.86 25.54 -11.98
N ILE A 2 -14.47 25.54 -13.17
CA ILE A 2 -14.45 24.35 -14.04
C ILE A 2 -13.05 24.21 -14.64
N LEU A 3 -12.45 23.03 -14.52
CA LEU A 3 -11.13 22.74 -15.08
C LEU A 3 -11.21 22.74 -16.62
N THR A 4 -10.34 23.48 -17.30
CA THR A 4 -10.26 23.48 -18.77
C THR A 4 -9.10 22.60 -19.22
N LYS A 5 -9.16 22.08 -20.45
CA LYS A 5 -8.10 21.26 -21.05
C LYS A 5 -6.75 21.97 -21.19
N ASP A 6 -6.71 23.28 -21.01
CA ASP A 6 -5.47 24.05 -20.90
C ASP A 6 -4.74 23.80 -19.57
N HIS A 7 -5.37 23.16 -18.58
CA HIS A 7 -4.79 22.96 -17.25
C HIS A 7 -4.73 21.50 -16.82
N TYR A 8 -5.04 20.53 -17.69
CA TYR A 8 -4.90 19.12 -17.34
C TYR A 8 -4.59 18.21 -18.52
N ILE A 9 -3.99 17.08 -18.19
CA ILE A 9 -3.78 15.96 -19.08
C ILE A 9 -4.46 14.76 -18.42
N GLN A 10 -5.30 14.07 -19.18
CA GLN A 10 -5.95 12.85 -18.73
C GLN A 10 -5.40 11.64 -19.47
N LEU A 11 -4.95 10.64 -18.72
CA LEU A 11 -4.26 9.45 -19.19
C LEU A 11 -4.92 8.16 -18.70
N LYS A 12 -4.80 7.10 -19.48
CA LYS A 12 -5.14 5.72 -19.15
C LYS A 12 -4.18 4.79 -19.89
N ASP A 13 -3.62 3.79 -19.21
CA ASP A 13 -2.58 2.91 -19.75
C ASP A 13 -1.40 3.71 -20.32
N GLY A 14 -1.07 4.84 -19.67
CA GLY A 14 -0.08 5.82 -20.11
C GLY A 14 -0.44 6.65 -21.35
N ALA A 15 -1.48 6.31 -22.10
CA ALA A 15 -1.93 7.01 -23.30
C ALA A 15 -2.98 8.08 -22.97
N PHE A 16 -3.21 9.03 -23.89
CA PHE A 16 -4.27 10.04 -23.71
C PHE A 16 -5.66 9.40 -23.72
N ASP A 17 -6.45 9.66 -22.68
CA ASP A 17 -7.86 9.26 -22.56
C ASP A 17 -8.67 10.44 -22.02
N GLY A 18 -9.69 10.91 -22.73
CA GLY A 18 -10.42 12.16 -22.41
C GLY A 18 -9.70 13.46 -22.83
N THR A 19 -8.37 13.47 -22.88
CA THR A 19 -7.56 14.50 -23.55
C THR A 19 -6.88 13.95 -24.81
N SER A 20 -6.10 14.75 -25.52
CA SER A 20 -5.41 14.37 -26.75
C SER A 20 -4.06 15.10 -26.88
N LYS A 21 -3.23 14.65 -27.83
CA LYS A 21 -1.99 15.37 -28.16
C LYS A 21 -2.25 16.81 -28.62
N ASP A 22 -3.33 17.05 -29.35
CA ASP A 22 -3.72 18.40 -29.78
C ASP A 22 -4.14 19.27 -28.60
N ASP A 23 -4.82 18.70 -27.60
CA ASP A 23 -5.15 19.41 -26.35
C ASP A 23 -3.86 19.80 -25.61
N LEU A 24 -2.88 18.88 -25.53
CA LEU A 24 -1.56 19.16 -24.95
C LEU A 24 -0.80 20.26 -25.72
N ASP A 25 -0.85 20.24 -27.05
CA ASP A 25 -0.23 21.28 -27.87
C ASP A 25 -0.90 22.64 -27.68
N ASN A 26 -2.21 22.66 -27.45
CA ASN A 26 -2.93 23.87 -27.13
C ASN A 26 -2.62 24.36 -25.71
N LEU A 27 -2.47 23.46 -24.73
CA LEU A 27 -2.01 23.80 -23.38
C LEU A 27 -0.69 24.57 -23.43
N PHE A 28 0.31 24.11 -24.17
CA PHE A 28 1.59 24.82 -24.27
C PHE A 28 1.48 26.18 -24.99
N LYS A 29 0.57 26.32 -25.97
CA LYS A 29 0.29 27.63 -26.59
C LYS A 29 -0.37 28.59 -25.60
N THR A 30 -1.31 28.10 -24.80
CA THR A 30 -1.98 28.88 -23.76
C THR A 30 -0.97 29.29 -22.69
N LEU A 31 -0.13 28.36 -22.23
CA LEU A 31 1.00 28.63 -21.33
C LEU A 31 1.91 29.74 -21.89
N ALA A 32 2.36 29.65 -23.13
CA ALA A 32 3.24 30.68 -23.73
C ALA A 32 2.62 32.09 -23.73
N ALA A 33 1.30 32.19 -23.82
CA ALA A 33 0.56 33.45 -23.78
C ALA A 33 0.21 33.92 -22.35
N ASP A 34 0.44 33.09 -21.33
CA ASP A 34 0.05 33.36 -19.96
C ASP A 34 1.01 34.36 -19.28
N PRO A 35 0.52 35.31 -18.45
CA PRO A 35 1.38 36.20 -17.68
C PRO A 35 2.28 35.46 -16.67
N HIS A 36 1.93 34.24 -16.27
CA HIS A 36 2.65 33.40 -15.30
C HIS A 36 3.46 32.28 -15.96
N ARG A 37 3.73 32.36 -17.27
CA ARG A 37 4.41 31.32 -18.07
C ARG A 37 5.82 30.92 -17.60
N ASP A 38 6.43 31.75 -16.74
CA ASP A 38 7.77 31.53 -16.19
C ASP A 38 7.73 30.70 -14.88
N SER A 39 6.56 30.32 -14.38
CA SER A 39 6.40 29.48 -13.19
C SER A 39 5.30 28.44 -13.39
N ILE A 40 5.69 27.17 -13.53
CA ILE A 40 4.80 26.05 -13.83
C ILE A 40 4.75 25.11 -12.63
N VAL A 41 3.56 24.64 -12.29
CA VAL A 41 3.36 23.64 -11.24
C VAL A 41 2.64 22.45 -11.82
N LEU A 42 3.24 21.28 -11.71
CA LEU A 42 2.69 20.01 -12.19
C LEU A 42 2.19 19.19 -11.00
N HIS A 43 0.89 18.89 -10.98
CA HIS A 43 0.24 18.11 -9.92
C HIS A 43 -0.01 16.68 -10.34
N PHE A 44 0.37 15.73 -9.50
CA PHE A 44 0.14 14.30 -9.67
C PHE A 44 -0.64 13.77 -8.47
N HIS A 45 -1.85 13.27 -8.70
CA HIS A 45 -2.68 12.70 -7.64
C HIS A 45 -2.25 11.28 -7.25
N GLY A 46 -2.83 10.74 -6.17
CA GLY A 46 -2.56 9.39 -5.67
C GLY A 46 -3.22 8.27 -6.48
N GLY A 47 -2.78 7.03 -6.24
CA GLY A 47 -3.09 5.87 -7.09
C GLY A 47 -4.41 5.16 -6.83
N LEU A 48 -5.23 5.57 -5.86
CA LEU A 48 -6.51 4.90 -5.58
C LEU A 48 -7.69 5.82 -5.92
N VAL A 49 -7.50 6.71 -6.91
CA VAL A 49 -8.41 7.82 -7.21
C VAL A 49 -8.98 7.64 -8.63
N ASN A 50 -10.30 7.63 -8.76
CA ASN A 50 -10.94 7.61 -10.08
C ASN A 50 -10.89 9.00 -10.75
N VAL A 51 -11.13 9.05 -12.07
CA VAL A 51 -11.07 10.28 -12.87
C VAL A 51 -11.97 11.39 -12.31
N ALA A 52 -13.17 11.05 -11.82
CA ALA A 52 -14.11 12.05 -11.29
C ALA A 52 -13.56 12.69 -10.00
N SER A 53 -13.06 11.89 -9.05
CA SER A 53 -12.44 12.38 -7.82
C SER A 53 -11.15 13.16 -8.07
N ALA A 54 -10.33 12.71 -9.04
CA ALA A 54 -9.12 13.42 -9.45
C ALA A 54 -9.45 14.79 -10.07
N THR A 55 -10.46 14.84 -10.95
CA THR A 55 -10.94 16.09 -11.56
C THR A 55 -11.49 17.05 -10.49
N GLN A 56 -12.31 16.55 -9.56
CA GLN A 56 -12.83 17.36 -8.47
C GLN A 56 -11.71 17.93 -7.59
N THR A 57 -10.68 17.13 -7.32
CA THR A 57 -9.49 17.57 -6.57
C THR A 57 -8.73 18.66 -7.31
N ALA A 58 -8.52 18.50 -8.62
CA ALA A 58 -7.88 19.52 -9.47
C ALA A 58 -8.67 20.85 -9.49
N GLU A 59 -10.01 20.79 -9.57
CA GLU A 59 -10.87 21.98 -9.48
C GLU A 59 -10.77 22.68 -8.11
N ASN A 60 -10.73 21.90 -7.03
CA ASN A 60 -10.59 22.41 -5.67
C ASN A 60 -9.24 23.10 -5.48
N LEU A 61 -8.14 22.49 -5.95
CA LEU A 61 -6.81 23.07 -5.89
C LEU A 61 -6.69 24.33 -6.77
N THR A 62 -7.27 24.31 -7.97
CA THR A 62 -7.35 25.49 -8.85
C THR A 62 -8.03 26.66 -8.13
N GLN A 63 -9.13 26.39 -7.41
CA GLN A 63 -9.79 27.41 -6.61
C GLN A 63 -8.96 27.83 -5.40
N ARG A 64 -8.30 26.89 -4.70
CA ARG A 64 -7.51 27.17 -3.49
C ARG A 64 -6.30 28.05 -3.79
N PHE A 65 -5.66 27.82 -4.93
CA PHE A 65 -4.47 28.54 -5.38
C PHE A 65 -4.77 29.65 -6.37
N GLN A 66 -6.05 30.04 -6.48
CA GLN A 66 -6.43 31.21 -7.26
C GLN A 66 -5.73 32.46 -6.71
N GLY A 67 -5.00 33.16 -7.59
CA GLY A 67 -4.24 34.36 -7.23
C GLY A 67 -2.77 34.10 -6.85
N ILE A 68 -2.33 32.84 -6.86
CA ILE A 68 -0.90 32.51 -6.90
C ILE A 68 -0.42 32.68 -8.35
N ASN A 69 0.72 33.34 -8.54
CA ASN A 69 1.27 33.70 -9.86
C ASN A 69 1.98 32.50 -10.53
N THR A 70 1.29 31.37 -10.65
CA THR A 70 1.80 30.10 -11.18
C THR A 70 0.82 29.51 -12.19
N TYR A 71 1.33 28.90 -13.26
CA TYR A 71 0.54 28.13 -14.21
C TYR A 71 0.39 26.68 -13.72
N GLN A 72 -0.81 26.30 -13.31
CA GLN A 72 -1.12 24.99 -12.73
C GLN A 72 -1.49 23.98 -13.83
N VAL A 73 -0.88 22.80 -13.84
CA VAL A 73 -1.21 21.68 -14.73
C VAL A 73 -1.42 20.40 -13.92
N PHE A 74 -2.54 19.72 -14.13
CA PHE A 74 -2.91 18.51 -13.41
C PHE A 74 -2.78 17.27 -14.30
N PHE A 75 -2.00 16.29 -13.86
CA PHE A 75 -1.96 14.96 -14.45
C PHE A 75 -3.03 14.09 -13.78
N ILE A 76 -4.08 13.79 -14.55
CA ILE A 76 -5.17 12.91 -14.18
C ILE A 76 -4.90 11.56 -14.84
N TRP A 77 -4.33 10.62 -14.12
CA TRP A 77 -3.93 9.32 -14.66
C TRP A 77 -4.84 8.24 -14.06
N GLU A 78 -5.42 7.40 -14.91
CA GLU A 78 -6.32 6.34 -14.45
C GLU A 78 -5.52 5.30 -13.68
N THR A 79 -5.82 5.19 -12.39
CA THR A 79 -5.14 4.28 -11.48
C THR A 79 -6.03 3.11 -11.07
N GLY A 80 -7.16 2.95 -11.76
CA GLY A 80 -8.25 2.07 -11.38
C GLY A 80 -8.40 0.92 -12.36
N VAL A 81 -8.49 -0.30 -11.83
CA VAL A 81 -8.98 -1.44 -12.62
C VAL A 81 -10.44 -1.15 -12.97
N THR A 82 -10.69 -0.72 -14.22
CA THR A 82 -11.98 -0.17 -14.66
C THR A 82 -13.13 -1.14 -14.44
N GLU A 83 -12.84 -2.44 -14.47
CA GLU A 83 -13.78 -3.55 -14.24
C GLU A 83 -14.23 -3.67 -12.76
N VAL A 84 -13.37 -3.30 -11.81
CA VAL A 84 -13.63 -3.42 -10.36
C VAL A 84 -14.45 -2.24 -9.84
N ILE A 85 -14.18 -1.03 -10.34
CA ILE A 85 -14.81 0.21 -9.89
C ILE A 85 -16.22 0.40 -10.49
N GLN A 86 -16.45 -0.07 -11.72
CA GLN A 86 -17.76 0.06 -12.39
C GLN A 86 -18.89 -0.70 -11.69
N GLN A 87 -18.57 -1.73 -10.90
CA GLN A 87 -19.60 -2.50 -10.19
C GLN A 87 -20.09 -1.85 -8.89
N GLU A 88 -19.28 -0.97 -8.26
CA GLU A 88 -19.58 -0.42 -6.92
C GLU A 88 -19.70 1.10 -6.86
N GLY A 89 -19.30 1.85 -7.89
CA GLY A 89 -19.49 3.31 -7.96
C GLY A 89 -18.68 4.13 -6.94
N GLY A 90 -17.69 3.52 -6.27
CA GLY A 90 -16.79 4.14 -5.29
C GLY A 90 -15.39 4.43 -5.83
N ASP A 91 -14.44 4.79 -4.95
CA ASP A 91 -13.00 4.80 -5.26
C ASP A 91 -12.36 3.44 -4.95
N VAL A 92 -11.09 3.24 -5.34
CA VAL A 92 -10.41 1.95 -5.16
C VAL A 92 -10.14 1.65 -3.68
N LEU A 93 -9.94 2.69 -2.86
CA LEU A 93 -9.70 2.52 -1.44
C LEU A 93 -10.95 1.95 -0.75
N GLY A 94 -12.13 2.48 -1.05
CA GLY A 94 -13.40 1.94 -0.53
C GLY A 94 -13.63 0.49 -0.93
N TYR A 95 -13.21 0.08 -2.14
CA TYR A 95 -13.24 -1.32 -2.55
C TYR A 95 -12.31 -2.19 -1.69
N ILE A 96 -11.06 -1.75 -1.48
CA ILE A 96 -10.08 -2.47 -0.63
C ILE A 96 -10.61 -2.59 0.81
N GLU A 97 -11.15 -1.51 1.37
CA GLU A 97 -11.78 -1.50 2.69
C GLU A 97 -12.94 -2.51 2.78
N ALA A 98 -13.79 -2.57 1.75
CA ALA A 98 -14.89 -3.52 1.66
C ALA A 98 -14.40 -4.97 1.58
N GLN A 99 -13.35 -5.26 0.78
CA GLN A 99 -12.77 -6.60 0.69
C GLN A 99 -12.15 -7.03 2.01
N LEU A 100 -11.31 -6.19 2.62
CA LEU A 100 -10.72 -6.47 3.94
C LEU A 100 -11.82 -6.67 5.00
N GLY A 101 -12.85 -5.84 5.00
CA GLY A 101 -14.00 -6.00 5.90
C GLY A 101 -14.82 -7.28 5.67
N GLN A 102 -14.81 -7.85 4.45
CA GLN A 102 -15.39 -9.15 4.16
C GLN A 102 -14.48 -10.30 4.61
N VAL A 103 -13.16 -10.20 4.36
CA VAL A 103 -12.17 -11.18 4.87
C VAL A 103 -12.25 -11.28 6.38
N GLY A 104 -12.33 -10.15 7.09
CA GLY A 104 -12.50 -10.12 8.54
C GLY A 104 -13.78 -10.79 9.05
N LYS A 105 -14.78 -11.07 8.20
CA LYS A 105 -16.00 -11.79 8.58
C LYS A 105 -15.92 -13.29 8.27
N GLU A 106 -14.91 -13.75 7.54
CA GLU A 106 -14.75 -15.17 7.24
C GLU A 106 -14.35 -15.95 8.48
N GLU A 107 -15.10 -17.03 8.77
CA GLU A 107 -14.82 -17.90 9.92
C GLU A 107 -13.43 -18.54 9.81
N VAL A 108 -13.00 -18.93 8.60
CA VAL A 108 -11.63 -19.43 8.35
C VAL A 108 -10.56 -18.39 8.71
N PHE A 109 -10.76 -17.11 8.38
CA PHE A 109 -9.82 -16.04 8.71
C PHE A 109 -9.76 -15.80 10.22
N GLN A 110 -10.92 -15.71 10.88
CA GLN A 110 -11.00 -15.50 12.32
C GLN A 110 -10.35 -16.63 13.13
N GLN A 111 -10.57 -17.88 12.73
CA GLN A 111 -9.96 -19.05 13.39
C GLN A 111 -8.43 -19.09 13.20
N LEU A 112 -7.94 -18.77 11.99
CA LEU A 112 -6.51 -18.66 11.72
C LEU A 112 -5.88 -17.50 12.52
N LEU A 113 -6.50 -16.33 12.49
CA LEU A 113 -6.04 -15.15 13.21
C LEU A 113 -5.93 -15.43 14.71
N MET A 114 -6.95 -16.03 15.31
CA MET A 114 -6.91 -16.43 16.72
C MET A 114 -5.75 -17.37 17.01
N ARG A 115 -5.62 -18.47 16.25
CA ARG A 115 -4.62 -19.50 16.56
C ARG A 115 -3.19 -18.99 16.36
N VAL A 116 -2.96 -18.22 15.30
CA VAL A 116 -1.64 -17.61 15.06
C VAL A 116 -1.32 -16.56 16.13
N LEU A 117 -2.28 -15.72 16.53
CA LEU A 117 -2.07 -14.74 17.62
C LEU A 117 -1.74 -15.42 18.95
N GLN A 118 -2.42 -16.52 19.28
CA GLN A 118 -2.16 -17.29 20.50
C GLN A 118 -0.70 -17.75 20.58
N PHE A 119 -0.20 -18.37 19.50
CA PHE A 119 1.17 -18.86 19.43
C PHE A 119 2.20 -17.75 19.29
N ALA A 120 1.93 -16.74 18.46
CA ALA A 120 2.84 -15.62 18.27
C ALA A 120 3.02 -14.83 19.58
N LYS A 121 1.94 -14.58 20.32
CA LYS A 121 2.01 -13.96 21.65
C LYS A 121 2.84 -14.82 22.60
N ALA A 122 2.54 -16.12 22.71
CA ALA A 122 3.27 -17.02 23.60
C ALA A 122 4.77 -17.08 23.25
N LYS A 123 5.10 -17.04 21.96
CA LYS A 123 6.49 -17.01 21.48
C LYS A 123 7.20 -15.74 21.91
N VAL A 124 6.58 -14.57 21.69
CA VAL A 124 7.14 -13.27 22.12
C VAL A 124 7.31 -13.21 23.63
N ASP A 125 6.35 -13.73 24.40
CA ASP A 125 6.43 -13.74 25.86
C ASP A 125 7.49 -14.73 26.39
N SER A 126 7.75 -15.84 25.69
CA SER A 126 8.68 -16.88 26.13
C SER A 126 10.14 -16.43 26.28
N VAL A 127 10.52 -15.32 25.64
CA VAL A 127 11.87 -14.74 25.69
C VAL A 127 11.97 -13.53 26.62
N ASN A 128 10.85 -13.03 27.14
CA ASN A 128 10.83 -11.95 28.11
C ASN A 128 11.22 -12.48 29.52
N ALA A 129 11.66 -11.60 30.43
CA ALA A 129 12.28 -11.97 31.71
C ALA A 129 11.43 -12.88 32.62
N ASP A 130 10.10 -12.91 32.41
CA ASP A 130 9.13 -13.75 33.12
C ASP A 130 8.57 -14.90 32.25
N GLY A 131 9.14 -15.13 31.06
CA GLY A 131 8.69 -16.11 30.07
C GLY A 131 8.78 -17.54 30.57
N LEU A 132 7.64 -18.13 30.92
CA LEU A 132 7.54 -19.53 31.32
C LEU A 132 7.46 -20.40 30.06
N ARG A 133 8.31 -21.44 30.00
CA ARG A 133 8.13 -22.55 29.06
C ARG A 133 7.26 -23.61 29.72
N SER A 134 6.45 -24.30 28.92
CA SER A 134 5.67 -25.42 29.44
C SER A 134 6.59 -26.56 29.90
N VAL A 135 6.06 -27.44 30.75
CA VAL A 135 6.83 -28.53 31.39
C VAL A 135 7.38 -29.53 30.36
N ASP A 136 6.76 -29.64 29.20
CA ASP A 136 7.14 -30.47 28.05
C ASP A 136 8.07 -29.75 27.04
N GLY A 137 8.45 -28.49 27.31
CA GLY A 137 9.39 -27.73 26.49
C GLY A 137 8.75 -26.93 25.34
N GLY A 138 7.42 -26.93 25.23
CA GLY A 138 6.65 -26.07 24.32
C GLY A 138 6.41 -24.66 24.86
N LEU A 139 5.51 -23.94 24.18
CA LEU A 139 5.05 -22.61 24.57
C LEU A 139 3.93 -22.70 25.62
N ASP A 140 3.97 -21.81 26.61
CA ASP A 140 2.86 -21.57 27.53
C ASP A 140 1.79 -20.73 26.83
N LEU A 141 0.77 -21.39 26.28
CA LEU A 141 -0.25 -20.75 25.45
C LEU A 141 -1.27 -20.00 26.33
N PRO A 142 -1.63 -18.75 25.99
CA PRO A 142 -2.72 -18.07 26.67
C PRO A 142 -4.07 -18.79 26.40
N ASP A 143 -5.02 -18.63 27.32
CA ASP A 143 -6.36 -19.22 27.18
C ASP A 143 -7.05 -18.71 25.90
N GLU A 144 -7.65 -19.64 25.16
CA GLU A 144 -8.28 -19.33 23.88
C GLU A 144 -9.42 -18.31 24.01
N ALA A 145 -10.22 -18.38 25.08
CA ALA A 145 -11.31 -17.44 25.30
C ALA A 145 -10.79 -16.03 25.60
N ASP A 146 -9.64 -15.92 26.27
CA ASP A 146 -8.98 -14.63 26.51
C ASP A 146 -8.41 -14.03 25.21
N VAL A 147 -7.85 -14.86 24.31
CA VAL A 147 -7.40 -14.41 22.98
C VAL A 147 -8.59 -13.90 22.16
N TRP A 148 -9.68 -14.67 22.07
CA TRP A 148 -10.90 -14.24 21.37
C TRP A 148 -11.46 -12.93 21.92
N LYS A 149 -11.46 -12.78 23.25
CA LYS A 149 -11.92 -11.56 23.92
C LYS A 149 -11.04 -10.35 23.58
N GLU A 150 -9.72 -10.50 23.61
CA GLU A 150 -8.80 -9.42 23.24
C GLU A 150 -8.94 -9.02 21.77
N MET A 151 -9.16 -9.97 20.87
CA MET A 151 -9.39 -9.69 19.43
C MET A 151 -10.65 -8.86 19.18
N HIS A 152 -11.76 -9.16 19.86
CA HIS A 152 -13.08 -8.58 19.57
C HIS A 152 -13.45 -7.40 20.47
N ALA A 153 -12.90 -7.35 21.68
CA ALA A 153 -13.22 -6.37 22.70
C ALA A 153 -11.96 -6.00 23.51
N PRO A 154 -10.93 -5.44 22.85
CA PRO A 154 -9.71 -5.02 23.54
C PRO A 154 -10.02 -3.96 24.60
N LYS A 155 -9.24 -3.98 25.69
CA LYS A 155 -9.42 -3.02 26.80
C LYS A 155 -9.27 -1.58 26.29
N ASP A 156 -10.15 -0.70 26.76
CA ASP A 156 -10.14 0.73 26.43
C ASP A 156 -10.22 1.06 24.93
N GLY A 157 -10.61 0.08 24.09
CA GLY A 157 -10.72 0.25 22.64
C GLY A 157 -9.37 0.38 21.91
N ARG A 158 -8.26 0.02 22.57
CA ARG A 158 -6.92 0.00 21.96
C ARG A 158 -6.83 -1.06 20.87
N GLU A 159 -5.77 -1.03 20.07
CA GLU A 159 -5.47 -2.12 19.16
C GLU A 159 -5.25 -3.44 19.93
N PRO A 160 -5.82 -4.58 19.50
CA PRO A 160 -5.59 -5.87 20.14
C PRO A 160 -4.09 -6.18 20.30
N PHE A 161 -3.69 -6.61 21.49
CA PHE A 161 -2.30 -7.00 21.78
C PHE A 161 -1.24 -5.89 21.59
N SER A 162 -1.64 -4.62 21.57
CA SER A 162 -0.71 -3.46 21.53
C SER A 162 0.22 -3.34 22.75
N ASP A 163 0.00 -4.13 23.79
CA ASP A 163 0.84 -4.23 24.98
C ASP A 163 1.99 -5.25 24.83
N VAL A 164 1.94 -6.10 23.81
CA VAL A 164 3.00 -7.06 23.50
C VAL A 164 4.20 -6.29 22.93
N GLN A 165 5.31 -6.29 23.65
CA GLN A 165 6.51 -5.58 23.22
C GLN A 165 7.32 -6.40 22.21
N PRO A 166 7.78 -5.79 21.11
CA PRO A 166 8.56 -6.48 20.08
C PRO A 166 10.00 -6.67 20.55
N ALA A 167 10.28 -7.83 21.16
CA ALA A 167 11.63 -8.16 21.60
C ALA A 167 11.92 -9.65 21.46
N LEU A 168 11.92 -10.15 20.21
CA LEU A 168 12.60 -11.40 19.93
C LEU A 168 14.10 -11.15 19.70
N PRO A 169 15.00 -12.04 20.15
CA PRO A 169 16.41 -11.99 19.77
C PRO A 169 16.59 -12.01 18.25
N ASP A 170 17.70 -11.44 17.76
CA ASP A 170 18.06 -11.55 16.34
C ASP A 170 18.23 -13.03 15.95
N HIS A 171 17.68 -13.41 14.79
CA HIS A 171 17.65 -14.78 14.26
C HIS A 171 16.86 -15.81 15.09
N GLU A 172 15.89 -15.38 15.90
CA GLU A 172 14.96 -16.26 16.61
C GLU A 172 14.08 -17.05 15.62
N GLN A 173 13.82 -18.32 15.92
CA GLN A 173 13.01 -19.21 15.09
C GLN A 173 12.12 -20.11 15.94
N LEU A 174 11.05 -20.62 15.32
CA LEU A 174 10.23 -21.67 15.91
C LEU A 174 11.05 -22.96 16.10
N GLN A 175 11.04 -23.49 17.32
CA GLN A 175 11.67 -24.76 17.67
C GLN A 175 10.78 -25.93 17.22
N ASP A 176 11.37 -27.09 16.91
CA ASP A 176 10.60 -28.22 16.39
C ASP A 176 9.47 -28.69 17.33
N VAL A 177 9.67 -28.57 18.64
CA VAL A 177 8.62 -28.84 19.64
C VAL A 177 7.46 -27.84 19.56
N GLU A 178 7.73 -26.56 19.28
CA GLU A 178 6.72 -25.51 19.10
C GLU A 178 5.94 -25.74 17.80
N LYS A 179 6.61 -26.18 16.74
CA LYS A 179 5.98 -26.56 15.46
C LYS A 179 5.03 -27.74 15.63
N GLN A 180 5.48 -28.77 16.34
CA GLN A 180 4.67 -29.96 16.62
C GLN A 180 3.47 -29.60 17.49
N GLN A 181 3.66 -28.78 18.54
CA GLN A 181 2.59 -28.27 19.38
C GLN A 181 1.52 -27.50 18.57
N PHE A 182 1.94 -26.66 17.62
CA PHE A 182 1.02 -25.93 16.73
C PHE A 182 0.18 -26.87 15.86
N HIS A 183 0.83 -27.86 15.24
CA HIS A 183 0.15 -28.87 14.43
C HIS A 183 -0.84 -29.70 15.26
N ASP A 184 -0.43 -30.19 16.42
CA ASP A 184 -1.27 -30.98 17.31
C ASP A 184 -2.46 -30.18 17.85
N THR A 185 -2.27 -28.90 18.17
CA THR A 185 -3.35 -28.03 18.63
C THR A 185 -4.44 -27.86 17.56
N LEU A 186 -4.08 -27.79 16.29
CA LEU A 186 -5.03 -27.67 15.18
C LEU A 186 -5.68 -29.00 14.80
N THR A 187 -4.93 -30.11 14.83
CA THR A 187 -5.45 -31.43 14.41
C THR A 187 -6.24 -32.14 15.49
N GLN A 188 -5.98 -31.85 16.76
CA GLN A 188 -6.63 -32.46 17.92
C GLN A 188 -7.62 -31.49 18.59
N ASP A 189 -8.01 -30.42 17.90
CA ASP A 189 -8.96 -29.43 18.40
C ASP A 189 -10.31 -30.11 18.73
N PRO A 190 -10.77 -30.07 20.00
CA PRO A 190 -12.07 -30.64 20.37
C PRO A 190 -13.25 -29.94 19.70
N ASN A 191 -13.05 -28.72 19.18
CA ASN A 191 -14.00 -27.98 18.38
C ASN A 191 -13.41 -27.69 16.98
N PRO A 192 -13.50 -28.63 16.01
CA PRO A 192 -12.80 -28.58 14.73
C PRO A 192 -13.42 -27.60 13.72
N THR A 193 -13.75 -26.38 14.17
CA THR A 193 -14.42 -25.33 13.40
C THR A 193 -13.64 -24.97 12.14
N LEU A 194 -12.33 -24.76 12.27
CA LEU A 194 -11.47 -24.46 11.12
C LEU A 194 -11.47 -25.60 10.08
N GLN A 195 -11.33 -26.85 10.53
CA GLN A 195 -11.36 -28.01 9.64
C GLN A 195 -12.69 -28.11 8.89
N VAL A 196 -13.81 -27.92 9.59
CA VAL A 196 -15.16 -27.93 9.01
C VAL A 196 -15.30 -26.82 7.97
N GLU A 197 -14.80 -25.62 8.25
CA GLU A 197 -14.92 -24.50 7.31
C GLU A 197 -14.05 -24.68 6.06
N VAL A 198 -12.82 -25.16 6.22
CA VAL A 198 -11.95 -25.53 5.08
C VAL A 198 -12.63 -26.57 4.19
N GLN A 199 -13.32 -27.55 4.78
CA GLN A 199 -14.06 -28.54 4.01
C GLN A 199 -15.24 -27.93 3.24
N LYS A 200 -16.00 -27.00 3.85
CA LYS A 200 -17.10 -26.29 3.16
C LYS A 200 -16.59 -25.47 1.98
N ILE A 201 -15.50 -24.72 2.17
CA ILE A 201 -14.86 -23.91 1.12
C ILE A 201 -14.44 -24.80 -0.06
N MET A 202 -13.76 -25.91 0.20
CA MET A 202 -13.30 -26.80 -0.87
C MET A 202 -14.44 -27.50 -1.60
N ASN A 203 -15.51 -27.84 -0.91
CA ASN A 203 -16.71 -28.38 -1.54
C ASN A 203 -17.35 -27.33 -2.47
N GLY A 204 -17.48 -26.09 -2.00
CA GLY A 204 -17.99 -24.97 -2.80
C GLY A 204 -17.14 -24.71 -4.05
N TYR A 205 -15.82 -24.60 -3.90
CA TYR A 205 -14.89 -24.39 -5.02
C TYR A 205 -15.01 -25.48 -6.09
N ARG A 206 -15.04 -26.75 -5.70
CA ARG A 206 -15.13 -27.88 -6.64
C ARG A 206 -16.45 -27.89 -7.40
N LEU A 207 -17.56 -27.58 -6.75
CA LEU A 207 -18.87 -27.47 -7.39
C LEU A 207 -18.88 -26.34 -8.44
N THR A 208 -18.35 -25.17 -8.08
CA THR A 208 -18.28 -24.04 -9.02
C THR A 208 -17.34 -24.33 -10.20
N LYS A 209 -16.17 -24.94 -9.96
CA LYS A 209 -15.22 -25.33 -11.02
C LYS A 209 -15.83 -26.36 -11.98
N GLN A 210 -16.61 -27.32 -11.47
CA GLN A 210 -17.31 -28.30 -12.29
C GLN A 210 -18.37 -27.69 -13.20
N ALA A 211 -19.10 -26.68 -12.73
CA ALA A 211 -20.13 -26.04 -13.55
C ALA A 211 -19.60 -25.04 -14.56
N ASN A 212 -18.55 -24.29 -14.21
CA ASN A 212 -18.02 -23.23 -15.07
C ASN A 212 -16.99 -23.76 -16.09
N GLY A 213 -16.45 -24.97 -15.89
CA GLY A 213 -15.41 -25.54 -16.77
C GLY A 213 -14.02 -24.90 -16.61
N SER A 214 -13.87 -23.91 -15.72
CA SER A 214 -12.62 -23.20 -15.43
C SER A 214 -12.52 -22.83 -13.93
N THR A 215 -11.32 -22.46 -13.49
CA THR A 215 -11.10 -21.90 -12.14
C THR A 215 -11.89 -20.58 -11.99
N PRO A 216 -12.70 -20.41 -10.92
CA PRO A 216 -13.46 -19.17 -10.72
C PRO A 216 -12.52 -17.97 -10.54
N GLN A 217 -12.85 -16.84 -11.18
CA GLN A 217 -12.20 -15.55 -10.96
C GLN A 217 -13.02 -14.75 -9.92
N GLY A 218 -12.37 -14.25 -8.87
CA GLY A 218 -13.02 -13.52 -7.76
C GLY A 218 -13.62 -14.40 -6.67
N ALA A 219 -14.54 -13.85 -5.86
CA ALA A 219 -15.21 -14.58 -4.79
C ALA A 219 -15.91 -15.82 -5.34
N THR A 220 -15.56 -17.00 -4.84
CA THR A 220 -16.16 -18.25 -5.31
C THR A 220 -17.60 -18.35 -4.80
N ARG A 221 -18.57 -17.90 -5.58
CA ARG A 221 -20.00 -18.18 -5.31
C ARG A 221 -20.32 -19.61 -5.75
N GLY A 222 -21.01 -20.36 -4.89
CA GLY A 222 -21.68 -21.60 -5.28
C GLY A 222 -22.79 -21.30 -6.30
N ILE A 223 -23.10 -22.28 -7.16
CA ILE A 223 -24.17 -22.16 -8.17
C ILE A 223 -25.52 -21.95 -7.46
N GLU A 224 -26.25 -20.90 -7.82
CA GLU A 224 -27.64 -20.70 -7.40
C GLU A 224 -28.50 -21.89 -7.88
N GLY A 225 -29.00 -22.68 -6.92
CA GLY A 225 -29.82 -23.87 -7.17
C GLY A 225 -29.43 -25.12 -6.37
N GLY A 226 -28.29 -25.11 -5.68
CA GLY A 226 -27.88 -26.16 -4.72
C GLY A 226 -28.39 -25.92 -3.30
N ASN A 227 -28.39 -26.96 -2.46
CA ASN A 227 -28.83 -26.89 -1.05
C ASN A 227 -28.05 -25.78 -0.29
N PRO A 228 -28.72 -24.74 0.25
CA PRO A 228 -28.07 -23.54 0.80
C PRO A 228 -27.12 -23.78 1.98
N THR A 229 -27.12 -24.97 2.57
CA THR A 229 -26.22 -25.38 3.66
C THR A 229 -24.85 -25.87 3.20
N ALA A 230 -24.59 -25.95 1.89
CA ALA A 230 -23.41 -26.63 1.32
C ALA A 230 -22.33 -25.71 0.70
N THR A 231 -22.47 -24.38 0.74
CA THR A 231 -21.54 -23.47 0.07
C THR A 231 -21.25 -22.20 0.87
N THR A 232 -19.99 -21.98 1.25
CA THR A 232 -19.48 -20.68 1.74
C THR A 232 -18.81 -19.95 0.57
N SER A 233 -19.16 -18.68 0.33
CA SER A 233 -18.36 -17.81 -0.53
C SER A 233 -17.11 -17.35 0.23
N THR A 234 -15.93 -17.49 -0.38
CA THR A 234 -14.67 -17.04 0.21
C THR A 234 -13.93 -16.10 -0.74
N LEU A 235 -13.14 -15.20 -0.17
CA LEU A 235 -12.17 -14.34 -0.80
C LEU A 235 -10.75 -14.93 -0.79
N ILE A 236 -10.55 -16.17 -0.33
CA ILE A 236 -9.26 -16.86 -0.50
C ILE A 236 -8.89 -16.82 -2.00
N SER A 237 -7.64 -16.47 -2.26
CA SER A 237 -7.10 -16.27 -3.61
C SER A 237 -7.35 -17.53 -4.47
N PRO A 238 -7.81 -17.41 -5.72
CA PRO A 238 -8.08 -18.56 -6.57
C PRO A 238 -6.88 -19.49 -6.75
N SER A 239 -5.66 -18.94 -6.76
CA SER A 239 -4.41 -19.69 -6.84
C SER A 239 -4.15 -20.55 -5.60
N VAL A 240 -4.57 -20.11 -4.41
CA VAL A 240 -4.47 -20.87 -3.15
C VAL A 240 -5.49 -22.01 -3.17
N LEU A 241 -6.74 -21.75 -3.57
CA LEU A 241 -7.77 -22.77 -3.71
C LEU A 241 -7.38 -23.86 -4.74
N GLU A 242 -6.73 -23.46 -5.83
CA GLU A 242 -6.24 -24.40 -6.84
C GLU A 242 -5.12 -25.30 -6.30
N LYS A 243 -4.15 -24.74 -5.55
CA LYS A 243 -3.10 -25.51 -4.86
C LYS A 243 -3.71 -26.49 -3.84
N MET A 244 -4.69 -26.06 -3.06
CA MET A 244 -5.43 -26.92 -2.12
C MET A 244 -6.12 -28.09 -2.82
N ASP A 245 -6.77 -27.83 -3.96
CA ASP A 245 -7.44 -28.88 -4.74
C ASP A 245 -6.44 -29.86 -5.37
N GLN A 246 -5.32 -29.35 -5.91
CA GLN A 246 -4.26 -30.17 -6.47
C GLN A 246 -3.67 -31.11 -5.41
N GLN A 247 -3.28 -30.58 -4.25
CA GLN A 247 -2.75 -31.39 -3.15
C GLN A 247 -3.76 -32.44 -2.68
N SER A 248 -5.05 -32.09 -2.65
CA SER A 248 -6.11 -33.03 -2.29
C SER A 248 -6.18 -34.22 -3.25
N LYS A 249 -6.08 -33.96 -4.56
CA LYS A 249 -6.08 -34.99 -5.61
C LYS A 249 -4.85 -35.89 -5.52
N GLU A 250 -3.67 -35.29 -5.32
CA GLU A 250 -2.41 -36.04 -5.16
C GLU A 250 -2.44 -36.95 -3.93
N THR A 251 -2.97 -36.45 -2.80
CA THR A 251 -3.09 -37.24 -1.56
C THR A 251 -4.08 -38.38 -1.71
N ALA A 252 -5.23 -38.13 -2.35
CA ALA A 252 -6.22 -39.17 -2.66
C ALA A 252 -5.64 -40.26 -3.58
N ALA A 253 -4.83 -39.88 -4.59
CA ALA A 253 -4.17 -40.83 -5.48
C ALA A 253 -3.16 -41.74 -4.76
N ARG A 254 -2.60 -41.28 -3.63
CA ARG A 254 -1.68 -42.05 -2.77
C ARG A 254 -2.39 -42.93 -1.74
N GLY A 255 -3.72 -42.90 -1.67
CA GLY A 255 -4.52 -43.69 -0.73
C GLY A 255 -4.41 -43.23 0.74
N ILE A 256 -3.98 -41.99 0.97
CA ILE A 256 -3.84 -41.40 2.31
C ILE A 256 -5.21 -40.80 2.71
N GLY A 257 -5.78 -41.27 3.82
CA GLY A 257 -7.12 -40.89 4.29
C GLY A 257 -7.22 -39.56 5.08
N ALA A 258 -6.15 -38.77 5.10
CA ALA A 258 -6.13 -37.48 5.81
C ALA A 258 -6.88 -36.39 5.03
N PRO A 259 -7.49 -35.41 5.71
CA PRO A 259 -8.13 -34.26 5.06
C PRO A 259 -7.05 -33.33 4.46
N ALA A 260 -6.54 -33.69 3.28
CA ALA A 260 -5.39 -33.06 2.63
C ALA A 260 -5.48 -31.53 2.47
N ALA A 261 -6.68 -30.99 2.27
CA ALA A 261 -6.91 -29.55 2.22
C ALA A 261 -6.69 -28.87 3.58
N PHE A 262 -7.06 -29.54 4.68
CA PHE A 262 -6.82 -29.04 6.03
C PHE A 262 -5.33 -29.08 6.37
N GLU A 263 -4.62 -30.15 6.01
CA GLU A 263 -3.15 -30.21 6.16
C GLU A 263 -2.44 -29.11 5.35
N PHE A 264 -2.93 -28.77 4.16
CA PHE A 264 -2.42 -27.61 3.42
C PHE A 264 -2.61 -26.31 4.22
N VAL A 265 -3.80 -26.10 4.80
CA VAL A 265 -4.10 -24.89 5.59
C VAL A 265 -3.23 -24.83 6.85
N ILE A 266 -3.00 -25.96 7.54
CA ILE A 266 -2.08 -26.04 8.68
C ILE A 266 -0.66 -25.67 8.22
N GLY A 267 -0.20 -26.20 7.10
CA GLY A 267 1.11 -25.86 6.52
C GLY A 267 1.25 -24.37 6.23
N GLN A 268 0.23 -23.73 5.62
CA GLN A 268 0.24 -22.28 5.39
C GLN A 268 0.19 -21.49 6.71
N ALA A 269 -0.64 -21.89 7.68
CA ALA A 269 -0.71 -21.25 8.99
C ALA A 269 0.62 -21.34 9.76
N PHE A 270 1.36 -22.42 9.57
CA PHE A 270 2.72 -22.58 10.09
C PHE A 270 3.72 -21.59 9.45
N GLU A 271 3.68 -21.43 8.11
CA GLU A 271 4.52 -20.44 7.42
C GLU A 271 4.18 -19.01 7.89
N VAL A 272 2.89 -18.70 8.05
CA VAL A 272 2.42 -17.43 8.63
C VAL A 272 3.04 -17.21 10.01
N LEU A 273 2.93 -18.17 10.93
CA LEU A 273 3.51 -18.04 12.28
C LEU A 273 5.04 -17.87 12.22
N SER A 274 5.72 -18.59 11.33
CA SER A 274 7.17 -18.49 11.13
C SER A 274 7.58 -17.08 10.66
N HIS A 275 6.88 -16.54 9.67
CA HIS A 275 7.13 -15.17 9.18
C HIS A 275 6.85 -14.10 10.25
N VAL A 276 5.82 -14.29 11.09
CA VAL A 276 5.57 -13.38 12.22
C VAL A 276 6.77 -13.38 13.17
N VAL A 277 7.27 -14.56 13.54
CA VAL A 277 8.47 -14.69 14.39
C VAL A 277 9.69 -14.04 13.74
N ASP A 278 9.90 -14.28 12.44
CA ASP A 278 11.00 -13.66 11.69
C ASP A 278 10.90 -12.13 11.67
N ARG A 279 9.69 -11.57 11.48
CA ARG A 279 9.49 -10.11 11.46
C ARG A 279 9.75 -9.48 12.82
N PHE A 280 9.33 -10.11 13.90
CA PHE A 280 9.66 -9.65 15.26
C PHE A 280 11.17 -9.74 15.54
N SER A 281 11.82 -10.82 15.12
CA SER A 281 13.26 -11.02 15.26
C SER A 281 14.06 -9.99 14.45
N GLN A 282 13.57 -9.61 13.26
CA GLN A 282 14.21 -8.65 12.37
C GLN A 282 13.81 -7.19 12.61
N LYS A 283 12.89 -6.94 13.57
CA LYS A 283 12.32 -5.61 13.87
C LYS A 283 11.63 -4.96 12.67
N THR A 284 10.95 -5.80 11.89
CA THR A 284 10.12 -5.43 10.74
C THR A 284 8.65 -5.76 10.95
N ASP A 285 8.27 -6.05 12.19
CA ASP A 285 6.87 -6.15 12.58
C ASP A 285 6.21 -4.77 12.61
N HIS A 286 4.89 -4.76 12.52
CA HIS A 286 4.04 -3.57 12.60
C HIS A 286 3.27 -3.53 13.94
N GLY A 287 3.71 -4.29 14.95
CA GLY A 287 2.91 -4.71 16.11
C GLY A 287 2.28 -6.10 15.90
N LEU A 288 1.94 -6.79 16.99
CA LEU A 288 1.55 -8.21 16.94
C LEU A 288 0.32 -8.45 16.06
N TYR A 289 -0.78 -7.77 16.36
CA TYR A 289 -2.04 -7.93 15.63
C TYR A 289 -1.92 -7.62 14.13
N PRO A 290 -1.46 -6.43 13.71
CA PRO A 290 -1.37 -6.11 12.29
C PRO A 290 -0.37 -7.00 11.55
N THR A 291 0.74 -7.41 12.18
CA THR A 291 1.71 -8.33 11.55
C THR A 291 1.06 -9.68 11.25
N VAL A 292 0.32 -10.25 12.22
CA VAL A 292 -0.39 -11.52 11.99
C VAL A 292 -1.45 -11.38 10.89
N VAL A 293 -2.22 -10.29 10.90
CA VAL A 293 -3.20 -10.00 9.84
C VAL A 293 -2.51 -9.95 8.47
N GLU A 294 -1.42 -9.19 8.34
CA GLU A 294 -0.66 -9.08 7.09
C GLU A 294 -0.17 -10.42 6.57
N GLU A 295 0.43 -11.25 7.43
CA GLU A 295 0.95 -12.55 7.02
C GLU A 295 -0.18 -13.52 6.61
N ILE A 296 -1.33 -13.50 7.29
CA ILE A 296 -2.51 -14.27 6.87
C ILE A 296 -3.03 -13.77 5.50
N LEU A 297 -3.14 -12.46 5.33
CA LEU A 297 -3.57 -11.88 4.05
C LEU A 297 -2.60 -12.24 2.92
N ARG A 298 -1.28 -12.23 3.16
CA ARG A 298 -0.26 -12.67 2.21
C ARG A 298 -0.40 -14.14 1.83
N ALA A 299 -0.61 -15.02 2.81
CA ALA A 299 -0.69 -16.46 2.58
C ALA A 299 -1.98 -16.89 1.85
N PHE A 300 -3.11 -16.24 2.15
CA PHE A 300 -4.42 -16.71 1.69
C PHE A 300 -5.14 -15.75 0.74
N TYR A 301 -5.01 -14.43 0.89
CA TYR A 301 -5.92 -13.44 0.29
C TYR A 301 -5.27 -12.45 -0.68
N LEU A 302 -3.95 -12.53 -0.92
CA LEU A 302 -3.15 -11.52 -1.61
C LEU A 302 -3.70 -11.01 -2.95
N SER A 303 -4.24 -11.89 -3.81
CA SER A 303 -4.76 -11.45 -5.12
C SER A 303 -6.05 -10.64 -5.01
N ASN A 304 -6.78 -10.83 -3.92
CA ASN A 304 -8.11 -10.27 -3.70
C ASN A 304 -8.10 -9.10 -2.69
N THR A 305 -6.93 -8.72 -2.15
CA THR A 305 -6.79 -7.66 -1.14
C THR A 305 -6.19 -6.35 -1.67
N GLY A 306 -5.69 -6.31 -2.91
CA GLY A 306 -5.31 -5.05 -3.59
C GLY A 306 -3.93 -5.03 -4.26
N LYS A 307 -3.08 -6.06 -4.10
CA LYS A 307 -1.75 -6.10 -4.72
C LYS A 307 -1.77 -5.90 -6.24
N ASN A 308 -2.68 -6.58 -6.94
CA ASN A 308 -2.79 -6.44 -8.40
C ASN A 308 -3.11 -5.00 -8.83
N VAL A 309 -3.93 -4.30 -8.03
CA VAL A 309 -4.25 -2.90 -8.28
C VAL A 309 -3.01 -2.04 -8.06
N TRP A 310 -2.28 -2.28 -6.98
CA TRP A 310 -1.02 -1.59 -6.70
C TRP A 310 0.06 -1.78 -7.78
N ASP A 311 0.22 -3.01 -8.28
CA ASP A 311 1.17 -3.29 -9.36
C ASP A 311 0.74 -2.59 -10.67
N HIS A 312 -0.55 -2.52 -10.96
CA HIS A 312 -1.07 -1.77 -12.10
C HIS A 312 -0.83 -0.25 -11.94
N ILE A 313 -1.00 0.33 -10.74
CA ILE A 313 -0.65 1.73 -10.46
C ILE A 313 0.82 2.02 -10.78
N LYS A 314 1.75 1.14 -10.37
CA LYS A 314 3.16 1.29 -10.70
C LYS A 314 3.40 1.18 -12.21
N GLN A 315 2.71 0.26 -12.87
CA GLN A 315 2.81 0.03 -14.31
C GLN A 315 2.31 1.23 -15.12
N GLU A 316 1.16 1.82 -14.75
CA GLU A 316 0.60 3.03 -15.37
C GLU A 316 1.58 4.21 -15.36
N ALA A 317 2.23 4.45 -14.22
CA ALA A 317 3.22 5.51 -14.09
C ALA A 317 4.41 5.31 -15.05
N ALA A 318 4.87 4.07 -15.22
CA ALA A 318 5.93 3.73 -16.17
C ALA A 318 5.44 3.80 -17.63
N ASP A 319 4.24 3.28 -17.91
CA ASP A 319 3.65 3.24 -19.24
C ASP A 319 3.47 4.64 -19.83
N ALA A 320 3.22 5.67 -19.03
CA ALA A 320 3.16 7.05 -19.48
C ALA A 320 4.41 7.53 -20.27
N PHE A 321 5.53 6.82 -20.16
CA PHE A 321 6.80 7.14 -20.83
C PHE A 321 7.26 6.08 -21.85
N ASN A 322 6.53 4.96 -22.00
CA ASN A 322 7.00 3.81 -22.80
C ASN A 322 6.93 4.01 -24.33
N GLN A 323 6.14 4.97 -24.82
CA GLN A 323 6.09 5.34 -26.24
C GLN A 323 6.23 6.85 -26.43
N PRO A 324 6.70 7.34 -27.59
CA PRO A 324 6.83 8.77 -27.87
C PRO A 324 5.51 9.56 -27.81
N ASP A 325 4.37 8.92 -28.10
CA ASP A 325 3.03 9.52 -28.12
C ASP A 325 2.23 9.30 -26.83
N HIS A 326 2.79 8.58 -25.85
CA HIS A 326 2.22 8.48 -24.51
C HIS A 326 2.35 9.80 -23.75
N GLY A 327 1.44 10.04 -22.80
CA GLY A 327 1.23 11.35 -22.20
C GLY A 327 2.46 11.97 -21.55
N GLY A 328 3.20 11.18 -20.76
CA GLY A 328 4.42 11.62 -20.10
C GLY A 328 5.54 11.95 -21.09
N SER A 329 5.78 11.08 -22.07
CA SER A 329 6.77 11.31 -23.14
C SER A 329 6.42 12.51 -24.00
N ALA A 330 5.16 12.62 -24.42
CA ALA A 330 4.67 13.74 -25.21
C ALA A 330 4.78 15.06 -24.46
N PHE A 331 4.49 15.07 -23.14
CA PHE A 331 4.68 16.23 -22.30
C PHE A 331 6.15 16.66 -22.25
N LEU A 332 7.08 15.73 -22.01
CA LEU A 332 8.51 16.05 -21.97
C LEU A 332 9.05 16.56 -23.32
N GLN A 333 8.57 16.01 -24.44
CA GLN A 333 8.91 16.52 -25.77
C GLN A 333 8.42 17.96 -25.99
N ASN A 334 7.18 18.25 -25.58
CA ASN A 334 6.64 19.61 -25.64
C ASN A 334 7.37 20.57 -24.71
N LEU A 335 7.72 20.13 -23.49
CA LEU A 335 8.50 20.94 -22.55
C LEU A 335 9.90 21.24 -23.10
N ASN A 336 10.55 20.26 -23.74
CA ASN A 336 11.81 20.49 -24.43
C ASN A 336 11.65 21.52 -25.55
N ALA A 337 10.62 21.38 -26.40
CA ALA A 337 10.35 22.33 -27.49
C ALA A 337 10.07 23.75 -26.96
N TYR A 338 9.33 23.86 -25.85
CA TYR A 338 9.07 25.11 -25.17
C TYR A 338 10.37 25.76 -24.68
N TYR A 339 11.29 24.97 -24.11
CA TYR A 339 12.61 25.43 -23.69
C TYR A 339 13.49 25.88 -24.86
N GLN A 340 13.44 25.18 -25.99
CA GLN A 340 14.17 25.57 -27.20
C GLN A 340 13.65 26.86 -27.86
N ASP A 341 12.41 27.27 -27.54
CA ASP A 341 11.81 28.54 -27.99
C ASP A 341 12.09 29.69 -27.00
N ASP A 342 13.20 29.61 -26.26
CA ASP A 342 13.68 30.62 -25.30
C ASP A 342 12.75 30.88 -24.10
N HIS A 343 11.96 29.87 -23.71
CA HIS A 343 11.20 29.91 -22.46
C HIS A 343 11.93 29.11 -21.37
N HIS A 344 12.18 29.74 -20.21
CA HIS A 344 12.96 29.12 -19.13
C HIS A 344 12.15 29.08 -17.83
N PRO A 345 11.04 28.31 -17.78
CA PRO A 345 10.17 28.31 -16.61
C PRO A 345 10.84 27.66 -15.41
N HIS A 346 10.53 28.17 -14.23
CA HIS A 346 10.71 27.45 -12.98
C HIS A 346 9.61 26.40 -12.84
N ILE A 347 9.97 25.15 -12.56
CA ILE A 347 9.03 24.02 -12.55
C ILE A 347 8.99 23.38 -11.17
N THR A 348 7.81 23.33 -10.56
CA THR A 348 7.55 22.60 -9.31
C THR A 348 6.71 21.36 -9.58
N LEU A 349 7.15 20.20 -9.10
CA LEU A 349 6.43 18.93 -9.15
C LEU A 349 5.76 18.66 -7.80
N VAL A 350 4.45 18.48 -7.78
CA VAL A 350 3.68 18.19 -6.55
C VAL A 350 3.04 16.81 -6.67
N GLY A 351 3.43 15.86 -5.83
CA GLY A 351 2.93 14.47 -5.89
C GLY A 351 2.31 13.98 -4.59
N HIS A 352 1.06 13.53 -4.65
CA HIS A 352 0.40 12.80 -3.56
C HIS A 352 0.72 11.33 -3.65
N SER A 353 1.00 10.64 -2.54
CA SER A 353 0.87 9.17 -2.53
C SER A 353 1.58 8.53 -3.73
N ALA A 354 0.89 7.77 -4.57
CA ALA A 354 1.44 7.18 -5.80
C ALA A 354 1.88 8.19 -6.88
N GLY A 355 1.44 9.44 -6.86
CA GLY A 355 1.97 10.52 -7.70
C GLY A 355 3.47 10.74 -7.49
N SER A 356 4.02 10.34 -6.34
CA SER A 356 5.48 10.29 -6.14
C SER A 356 6.19 9.24 -7.00
N ILE A 357 5.52 8.14 -7.36
CA ILE A 357 6.03 7.13 -8.30
C ILE A 357 6.09 7.75 -9.70
N TYR A 358 5.00 8.41 -10.12
CA TYR A 358 4.94 9.10 -11.41
C TYR A 358 6.03 10.17 -11.53
N ILE A 359 6.26 10.96 -10.47
CA ILE A 359 7.35 11.95 -10.45
C ILE A 359 8.73 11.29 -10.59
N CYS A 360 8.97 10.14 -9.94
CA CYS A 360 10.24 9.41 -10.10
C CYS A 360 10.45 8.97 -11.56
N GLU A 361 9.41 8.43 -12.21
CA GLU A 361 9.44 8.06 -13.64
C GLU A 361 9.68 9.29 -14.53
N LEU A 362 8.99 10.40 -14.25
CA LEU A 362 9.14 11.65 -14.98
C LEU A 362 10.57 12.18 -14.91
N LEU A 363 11.16 12.24 -13.71
CA LEU A 363 12.52 12.75 -13.51
C LEU A 363 13.57 11.92 -14.25
N GLN A 364 13.46 10.58 -14.21
CA GLN A 364 14.36 9.68 -14.92
C GLN A 364 14.25 9.79 -16.45
N HIS A 365 13.05 10.08 -16.98
CA HIS A 365 12.85 10.31 -18.41
C HIS A 365 13.23 11.72 -18.85
N ALA A 366 12.96 12.72 -18.01
CA ALA A 366 13.41 14.09 -18.21
C ALA A 366 14.94 14.14 -18.36
N ASP A 367 15.67 13.29 -17.63
CA ASP A 367 17.12 13.20 -17.76
C ASP A 367 17.64 12.85 -19.15
N LYS A 368 16.87 12.05 -19.87
CA LYS A 368 17.21 11.57 -21.21
C LYS A 368 16.80 12.57 -22.31
N VAL A 369 15.82 13.44 -22.04
CA VAL A 369 15.12 14.23 -23.07
C VAL A 369 15.37 15.73 -22.94
N LEU A 370 15.43 16.25 -21.71
CA LEU A 370 15.52 17.69 -21.46
C LEU A 370 16.98 18.16 -21.39
N PRO A 371 17.27 19.42 -21.72
CA PRO A 371 18.58 20.03 -21.48
C PRO A 371 18.99 19.93 -20.00
N PRO A 372 20.29 19.82 -19.68
CA PRO A 372 20.78 19.73 -18.30
C PRO A 372 20.37 20.91 -17.40
N GLU A 373 20.10 22.07 -17.99
CA GLU A 373 19.68 23.29 -17.29
C GLU A 373 18.24 23.22 -16.78
N VAL A 374 17.43 22.28 -17.28
CA VAL A 374 16.06 22.09 -16.79
C VAL A 374 16.09 21.29 -15.49
N THR A 375 15.79 22.01 -14.41
CA THR A 375 15.72 21.50 -13.04
C THR A 375 14.31 21.67 -12.45
N PHE A 376 14.03 20.92 -11.38
CA PHE A 376 12.73 20.83 -10.74
C PHE A 376 12.86 21.03 -9.22
N ASP A 377 11.89 21.75 -8.67
CA ASP A 377 11.57 21.67 -7.24
C ASP A 377 10.54 20.57 -7.01
N VAL A 378 10.70 19.77 -5.97
CA VAL A 378 9.85 18.60 -5.71
C VAL A 378 9.14 18.74 -4.37
N VAL A 379 7.81 18.67 -4.37
CA VAL A 379 6.99 18.62 -3.16
C VAL A 379 6.21 17.32 -3.13
N PHE A 380 6.55 16.43 -2.21
CA PHE A 380 5.80 15.22 -1.95
C PHE A 380 4.85 15.39 -0.77
N LEU A 381 3.67 14.81 -0.92
CA LEU A 381 2.59 14.77 0.04
C LEU A 381 2.26 13.31 0.32
N ALA A 382 2.66 12.79 1.48
CA ALA A 382 2.61 11.38 1.87
C ALA A 382 3.11 10.43 0.75
N PRO A 383 4.37 10.54 0.28
CA PRO A 383 4.84 9.81 -0.89
C PRO A 383 4.80 8.29 -0.68
N ALA A 384 4.18 7.59 -1.63
CA ALA A 384 4.04 6.13 -1.64
C ALA A 384 5.07 5.42 -2.54
N CYS A 385 6.00 6.15 -3.17
CA CYS A 385 7.13 5.53 -3.86
C CYS A 385 8.00 4.76 -2.87
N THR A 386 8.55 3.63 -3.31
CA THR A 386 9.51 2.90 -2.50
C THR A 386 10.76 3.76 -2.30
N SER A 387 11.39 3.63 -1.13
CA SER A 387 12.69 4.25 -0.87
C SER A 387 13.70 3.87 -1.95
N LYS A 388 13.67 2.62 -2.40
CA LYS A 388 14.51 2.15 -3.50
C LYS A 388 14.30 2.95 -4.79
N LEU A 389 13.06 3.12 -5.25
CA LEU A 389 12.76 3.89 -6.46
C LEU A 389 13.27 5.33 -6.35
N PHE A 390 13.08 5.96 -5.20
CA PHE A 390 13.57 7.31 -4.97
C PHE A 390 15.10 7.39 -4.96
N ALA A 391 15.79 6.44 -4.31
CA ALA A 391 17.25 6.38 -4.32
C ALA A 391 17.83 6.16 -5.72
N ASP A 392 17.23 5.26 -6.50
CA ASP A 392 17.61 5.03 -7.90
C ASP A 392 17.40 6.31 -8.73
N THR A 393 16.33 7.06 -8.48
CA THR A 393 16.05 8.36 -9.10
C THR A 393 17.10 9.40 -8.73
N LEU A 394 17.47 9.51 -7.44
CA LEU A 394 18.55 10.40 -7.01
C LEU A 394 19.88 10.05 -7.69
N GLN A 395 20.19 8.77 -7.82
CA GLN A 395 21.42 8.35 -8.49
C GLN A 395 21.41 8.70 -9.99
N ALA A 396 20.26 8.55 -10.65
CA ALA A 396 20.13 8.83 -12.08
C ALA A 396 20.13 10.33 -12.41
N CYS A 397 19.43 11.15 -11.62
CA CYS A 397 19.13 12.53 -12.02
C CYS A 397 19.17 13.55 -10.86
N LYS A 398 20.04 13.37 -9.85
CA LYS A 398 20.18 14.32 -8.72
C LYS A 398 20.36 15.78 -9.15
N ASP A 399 21.09 16.03 -10.23
CA ASP A 399 21.43 17.40 -10.66
C ASP A 399 20.21 18.14 -11.24
N ARG A 400 19.10 17.41 -11.48
CA ARG A 400 17.81 17.98 -11.86
C ARG A 400 16.93 18.34 -10.69
N ILE A 401 17.22 17.86 -9.48
CA ILE A 401 16.40 18.15 -8.29
C ILE A 401 17.09 19.30 -7.55
N THR A 402 16.56 20.50 -7.73
CA THR A 402 17.09 21.71 -7.09
C THR A 402 16.79 21.71 -5.60
N SER A 403 15.56 21.35 -5.25
CA SER A 403 15.10 21.29 -3.87
C SER A 403 13.99 20.26 -3.69
N ILE A 404 13.80 19.82 -2.44
CA ILE A 404 12.77 18.84 -2.09
C ILE A 404 12.09 19.20 -0.78
N ARG A 405 10.79 18.92 -0.73
CA ARG A 405 9.96 18.96 0.46
C ARG A 405 9.09 17.73 0.55
N ILE A 406 9.04 17.11 1.72
CA ILE A 406 8.16 15.99 2.03
C ILE A 406 7.26 16.40 3.19
N PHE A 407 5.95 16.38 2.98
CA PHE A 407 4.97 16.38 4.06
C PHE A 407 4.49 14.95 4.26
N ALA A 408 4.55 14.45 5.49
CA ALA A 408 4.18 13.09 5.81
C ALA A 408 3.78 12.96 7.28
N MET A 409 3.17 11.85 7.67
CA MET A 409 2.76 11.64 9.05
C MET A 409 3.91 11.12 9.91
N SER A 410 3.91 11.50 11.19
CA SER A 410 4.74 10.79 12.16
C SER A 410 4.33 9.31 12.26
N ASP A 411 5.26 8.46 12.66
CA ASP A 411 4.99 7.03 12.77
C ASP A 411 3.82 6.72 13.74
N GLN A 412 3.69 7.50 14.81
CA GLN A 412 2.56 7.40 15.74
C GLN A 412 1.21 7.71 15.08
N LEU A 413 1.16 8.63 14.12
CA LEU A 413 -0.05 8.95 13.37
C LEU A 413 -0.35 7.87 12.33
N GLU A 414 0.67 7.38 11.61
CA GLU A 414 0.53 6.26 10.66
C GLU A 414 0.00 5.00 11.35
N GLN A 415 0.46 4.71 12.58
CA GLN A 415 -0.05 3.58 13.37
C GLN A 415 -1.48 3.80 13.89
N ALA A 416 -1.92 5.06 14.03
CA ALA A 416 -3.25 5.43 14.50
C ALA A 416 -4.28 5.62 13.37
N ASP A 417 -3.84 5.75 12.11
CA ASP A 417 -4.72 5.85 10.95
C ASP A 417 -5.23 4.47 10.54
N VAL A 418 -6.43 4.12 10.98
CA VAL A 418 -7.01 2.78 10.79
C VAL A 418 -7.84 2.72 9.50
N ILE A 419 -7.44 1.85 8.56
CA ILE A 419 -8.16 1.63 7.30
C ILE A 419 -9.44 0.80 7.50
N VAL A 420 -9.37 -0.33 8.22
CA VAL A 420 -10.56 -1.15 8.53
C VAL A 420 -10.61 -1.48 10.03
N PRO A 421 -11.46 -0.79 10.81
CA PRO A 421 -11.58 -1.04 12.25
C PRO A 421 -11.85 -2.52 12.56
N GLY A 422 -11.03 -3.08 13.45
CA GLY A 422 -11.13 -4.49 13.87
C GLY A 422 -10.65 -5.52 12.84
N VAL A 423 -10.08 -5.10 11.71
CA VAL A 423 -9.45 -6.00 10.74
C VAL A 423 -8.05 -5.53 10.37
N TYR A 424 -7.90 -4.31 9.83
CA TYR A 424 -6.60 -3.76 9.45
C TYR A 424 -6.39 -2.40 10.12
N THR A 425 -5.53 -2.38 11.14
CA THR A 425 -5.39 -1.32 12.14
C THR A 425 -4.21 -0.38 11.88
N ARG A 426 -3.76 -0.29 10.63
CA ARG A 426 -2.65 0.58 10.20
C ARG A 426 -3.05 1.39 8.97
N SER A 427 -2.25 2.42 8.68
CA SER A 427 -2.50 3.34 7.58
C SER A 427 -2.39 2.66 6.21
N LEU A 428 -2.79 3.41 5.18
CA LEU A 428 -2.61 2.96 3.80
C LEU A 428 -1.14 2.71 3.45
N LEU A 429 -0.19 3.52 3.94
CA LEU A 429 1.23 3.29 3.65
C LEU A 429 1.77 2.04 4.34
N TYR A 430 1.30 1.74 5.56
CA TYR A 430 1.56 0.46 6.20
C TYR A 430 0.95 -0.72 5.41
N LEU A 431 -0.26 -0.56 4.85
CA LEU A 431 -0.87 -1.58 3.98
C LEU A 431 -0.04 -1.81 2.71
N VAL A 432 0.44 -0.74 2.08
CA VAL A 432 1.31 -0.82 0.90
C VAL A 432 2.63 -1.53 1.24
N SER A 433 3.34 -1.04 2.26
CA SER A 433 4.61 -1.60 2.75
C SER A 433 4.49 -3.06 3.20
N GLY A 434 3.43 -3.36 3.97
CA GLY A 434 3.20 -4.64 4.61
C GLY A 434 2.60 -5.68 3.68
N LEU A 435 1.77 -5.32 2.70
CA LEU A 435 0.97 -6.26 1.91
C LEU A 435 1.09 -6.12 0.39
N PHE A 436 1.13 -4.89 -0.16
CA PHE A 436 1.05 -4.72 -1.62
C PHE A 436 2.39 -4.77 -2.35
N GLU A 437 3.48 -4.37 -1.68
CA GLU A 437 4.83 -4.61 -2.18
C GLU A 437 5.24 -6.08 -2.08
N ASP A 438 6.21 -6.48 -2.89
CA ASP A 438 6.60 -7.89 -3.02
C ASP A 438 7.11 -8.48 -1.70
N ALA A 439 7.93 -7.72 -0.97
CA ALA A 439 8.41 -8.09 0.35
C ALA A 439 7.59 -7.40 1.46
N PRO A 440 7.37 -8.05 2.61
CA PRO A 440 6.78 -7.39 3.77
C PRO A 440 7.72 -6.30 4.30
N ASP A 441 7.13 -5.25 4.87
CA ASP A 441 7.84 -4.09 5.41
C ASP A 441 8.76 -3.41 4.38
N THR A 442 8.34 -3.39 3.10
CA THR A 442 9.10 -2.72 2.04
C THR A 442 9.21 -1.23 2.34
N PRO A 443 10.41 -0.63 2.35
CA PRO A 443 10.56 0.77 2.67
C PRO A 443 9.84 1.71 1.72
N ILE A 444 8.97 2.56 2.28
CA ILE A 444 8.22 3.61 1.56
C ILE A 444 8.70 4.98 2.02
N LEU A 445 8.97 5.88 1.07
CA LEU A 445 9.57 7.19 1.33
C LEU A 445 8.77 8.03 2.35
N GLY A 446 7.44 7.95 2.31
CA GLY A 446 6.55 8.72 3.17
C GLY A 446 6.45 8.22 4.61
N MET A 447 7.00 7.05 4.94
CA MET A 447 6.88 6.51 6.30
C MET A 447 8.06 6.94 7.17
N LYS A 448 7.78 7.72 8.23
CA LYS A 448 8.81 8.23 9.15
C LYS A 448 9.72 7.15 9.73
N ARG A 449 9.21 5.94 9.95
CA ARG A 449 10.01 4.83 10.49
C ARG A 449 11.26 4.52 9.66
N PHE A 450 11.21 4.74 8.34
CA PHE A 450 12.35 4.51 7.45
C PHE A 450 13.26 5.74 7.31
N PHE A 451 12.85 6.90 7.82
CA PHE A 451 13.72 8.04 8.02
C PHE A 451 14.54 7.85 9.31
N SER A 452 15.51 6.94 9.25
CA SER A 452 16.19 6.42 10.43
C SER A 452 17.67 6.11 10.17
N THR A 453 18.45 6.08 11.25
CA THR A 453 19.85 5.58 11.28
C THR A 453 19.97 4.25 12.03
N GLU A 454 18.83 3.66 12.40
CA GLU A 454 18.79 2.40 13.12
C GLU A 454 19.37 1.24 12.29
N ALA A 455 20.21 0.44 12.94
CA ALA A 455 20.95 -0.63 12.28
C ALA A 455 20.05 -1.71 11.66
N SER A 456 18.85 -1.94 12.20
CA SER A 456 17.85 -2.87 11.67
C SER A 456 17.44 -2.54 10.23
N PHE A 457 17.44 -1.26 9.87
CA PHE A 457 17.05 -0.81 8.53
C PHE A 457 18.23 -0.74 7.55
N ASN A 458 19.46 -0.94 8.00
CA ASN A 458 20.64 -0.97 7.12
C ASN A 458 20.66 -2.18 6.16
N LYS A 459 19.76 -3.16 6.35
CA LYS A 459 19.56 -4.24 5.36
C LYS A 459 19.07 -3.70 4.01
N TRP A 460 18.47 -2.53 4.00
CA TRP A 460 18.11 -1.77 2.80
C TRP A 460 19.17 -0.68 2.54
N PRO A 461 20.07 -0.88 1.56
CA PRO A 461 21.19 0.04 1.32
C PRO A 461 20.75 1.46 0.93
N GLU A 462 19.52 1.63 0.43
CA GLU A 462 18.92 2.91 0.10
C GLU A 462 18.61 3.78 1.33
N ILE A 463 18.36 3.18 2.51
CA ILE A 463 17.92 3.93 3.70
C ILE A 463 18.97 4.94 4.17
N PRO A 464 20.25 4.56 4.38
CA PRO A 464 21.29 5.54 4.75
C PRO A 464 21.50 6.63 3.69
N LEU A 465 21.32 6.31 2.40
CA LEU A 465 21.48 7.27 1.31
C LEU A 465 20.38 8.34 1.37
N ILE A 466 19.13 7.91 1.51
CA ILE A 466 17.97 8.81 1.59
C ILE A 466 18.01 9.63 2.88
N PHE A 467 18.32 9.00 4.02
CA PHE A 467 18.47 9.71 5.29
C PHE A 467 19.49 10.84 5.18
N THR A 468 20.66 10.55 4.61
CA THR A 468 21.74 11.52 4.40
C THR A 468 21.27 12.66 3.49
N TYR A 469 20.67 12.34 2.35
CA TYR A 469 20.18 13.33 1.38
C TYR A 469 19.12 14.26 2.00
N LEU A 470 18.12 13.67 2.66
CA LEU A 470 17.02 14.44 3.25
C LEU A 470 17.40 15.17 4.54
N SER A 471 18.54 14.84 5.17
CA SER A 471 19.03 15.51 6.37
C SER A 471 19.96 16.70 6.09
N VAL A 472 20.32 16.98 4.83
CA VAL A 472 21.12 18.15 4.46
C VAL A 472 20.45 19.47 4.91
N SER A 473 19.13 19.51 4.86
CA SER A 473 18.32 20.58 5.42
C SER A 473 17.29 19.99 6.38
N GLN A 474 17.23 20.52 7.60
CA GLN A 474 16.23 20.13 8.59
C GLN A 474 14.78 20.40 8.13
N HIS A 475 14.59 21.20 7.09
CA HIS A 475 13.27 21.54 6.56
C HIS A 475 12.79 20.58 5.46
N ASN A 476 13.63 19.68 4.93
CA ASN A 476 13.19 18.80 3.84
C ASN A 476 12.02 17.88 4.22
N ASN A 477 11.84 17.59 5.51
CA ASN A 477 10.76 16.75 6.01
C ASN A 477 9.88 17.50 7.01
N VAL A 478 8.57 17.48 6.79
CA VAL A 478 7.54 18.00 7.67
C VAL A 478 6.70 16.83 8.15
N TRP A 479 6.90 16.43 9.40
CA TRP A 479 6.18 15.34 10.04
C TRP A 479 4.97 15.88 10.81
N SER A 480 3.75 15.62 10.34
CA SER A 480 2.52 16.04 11.00
C SER A 480 2.41 15.41 12.40
N LEU A 481 1.81 16.04 13.42
CA LEU A 481 1.17 17.37 13.47
C LEU A 481 2.17 18.44 13.92
N ILE A 482 2.39 19.48 13.10
CA ILE A 482 3.39 20.50 13.42
C ILE A 482 3.00 21.89 12.91
N ASP A 483 3.30 22.91 13.72
CA ASP A 483 3.26 24.34 13.38
C ASP A 483 4.68 24.91 13.40
N ALA A 484 5.38 24.84 12.25
CA ALA A 484 6.75 25.33 12.14
C ALA A 484 6.89 26.61 11.30
N GLY A 485 5.77 27.19 10.85
CA GLY A 485 5.73 28.43 10.09
C GLY A 485 5.45 28.21 8.61
N ASP A 486 5.59 29.28 7.83
CA ASP A 486 5.26 29.31 6.41
C ASP A 486 5.98 28.22 5.61
N GLY A 487 5.23 27.38 4.90
CA GLY A 487 5.78 26.25 4.14
C GLY A 487 6.30 25.09 4.99
N LEU A 488 6.22 25.15 6.32
CA LEU A 488 6.74 24.15 7.26
C LEU A 488 5.67 23.51 8.16
N SER A 489 4.40 23.90 8.05
CA SER A 489 3.31 23.41 8.92
C SER A 489 2.41 22.39 8.23
N SER A 490 1.91 21.41 8.97
CA SER A 490 0.91 20.44 8.49
C SER A 490 0.10 19.86 9.64
N HIS A 491 -1.22 19.84 9.48
CA HIS A 491 -2.16 19.23 10.43
C HIS A 491 -2.86 17.98 9.87
N SER A 492 -2.37 17.41 8.76
CA SER A 492 -2.88 16.15 8.22
C SER A 492 -2.75 15.02 9.25
N LYS A 493 -3.85 14.32 9.52
CA LYS A 493 -3.93 13.22 10.49
C LYS A 493 -4.12 11.87 9.84
N LYS A 494 -4.52 11.86 8.57
CA LYS A 494 -4.74 10.69 7.73
C LYS A 494 -4.04 10.84 6.40
N HIS A 495 -3.79 9.72 5.74
CA HIS A 495 -3.14 9.68 4.43
C HIS A 495 -3.83 10.56 3.36
N GLY A 496 -5.17 10.60 3.36
CA GLY A 496 -5.97 11.39 2.42
C GLY A 496 -6.04 12.89 2.73
N ASP A 497 -5.61 13.33 3.92
CA ASP A 497 -5.80 14.71 4.37
C ASP A 497 -4.85 15.69 3.66
N PHE A 498 -3.71 15.24 3.14
CA PHE A 498 -2.67 16.13 2.58
C PHE A 498 -3.14 16.99 1.39
N TYR A 499 -4.27 16.63 0.76
CA TYR A 499 -4.88 17.37 -0.36
C TYR A 499 -6.14 18.16 0.01
N SER A 500 -6.52 18.17 1.28
CA SER A 500 -7.74 18.84 1.75
C SER A 500 -7.58 19.60 3.05
N GLU A 501 -6.56 19.30 3.85
CA GLU A 501 -6.29 19.92 5.13
C GLU A 501 -5.70 21.33 4.96
N ASP A 502 -6.33 22.31 5.59
CA ASP A 502 -6.13 23.73 5.31
C ASP A 502 -4.73 24.24 5.68
N VAL A 503 -4.14 23.79 6.80
CA VAL A 503 -2.80 24.20 7.21
C VAL A 503 -1.75 23.66 6.24
N THR A 504 -1.88 22.39 5.85
CA THR A 504 -1.01 21.74 4.87
C THR A 504 -1.11 22.41 3.50
N LEU A 505 -2.32 22.71 3.03
CA LEU A 505 -2.53 23.43 1.77
C LEU A 505 -2.07 24.89 1.82
N THR A 506 -2.11 25.53 3.00
CA THR A 506 -1.54 26.87 3.20
C THR A 506 -0.01 26.82 3.08
N SER A 507 0.64 25.83 3.69
CA SER A 507 2.08 25.60 3.53
C SER A 507 2.45 25.33 2.07
N LEU A 508 1.69 24.48 1.38
CA LEU A 508 1.88 24.24 -0.05
C LEU A 508 1.74 25.54 -0.86
N GLY A 509 0.66 26.31 -0.65
CA GLY A 509 0.46 27.58 -1.34
C GLY A 509 1.59 28.59 -1.12
N TYR A 510 2.16 28.62 0.09
CA TYR A 510 3.35 29.43 0.38
C TYR A 510 4.55 28.98 -0.46
N ILE A 511 4.83 27.67 -0.52
CA ILE A 511 5.93 27.10 -1.32
C ILE A 511 5.73 27.44 -2.80
N LEU A 512 4.51 27.24 -3.33
CA LEU A 512 4.22 27.54 -4.73
C LEU A 512 4.38 29.04 -5.06
N THR A 513 4.25 29.92 -4.07
CA THR A 513 4.40 31.37 -4.25
C THR A 513 5.86 31.83 -4.12
N ASN A 514 6.63 31.23 -3.21
CA ASN A 514 7.93 31.76 -2.77
C ASN A 514 9.12 30.86 -3.13
N GLY A 515 8.88 29.64 -3.63
CA GLY A 515 9.89 28.60 -3.78
C GLY A 515 10.17 27.85 -2.47
N LEU A 516 11.09 26.88 -2.55
CA LEU A 516 11.54 26.02 -1.44
C LEU A 516 12.78 26.53 -0.70
#